data_AF-A0A2A2Q3P4-F1
#
_entry.id   AF-A0A2A2Q3P4-F1
#
_cell.length_a   1.000
_cell.length_b   1.000
_cell.length_c   1.000
_cell.angle_alpha   90.00
_cell.angle_beta   90.00
_cell.angle_gamma   90.00
#
_symmetry.space_group_name_H-M   'P 1'
#
loop_
_entity.id
_entity.type
_entity.pdbx_description
1 polymer ?
#
loop_
_entity_poly.entity_id
_entity_poly.type
_entity_poly.pdbx_seq_one_letter_code
_entity_poly.pdbx_strand_id
1 'polypeptide(L)'
;MTFTQRIPAERLKGFDLQKGDTLEVMAVVDSEFVVQVNRAEPPAAARGKATEWLESARGSVILAPGETLDDLRMSYHGPKYGINS
;
A
#
# COMPACT_ATOMS: atom_id res chain seq x y z
N MET A 1 -18.73 19.54 7.11
CA MET A 1 -18.05 20.86 7.13
C MET A 1 -16.65 20.60 7.64
N THR A 2 -15.61 20.96 6.87
CA THR A 2 -14.21 20.64 7.19
C THR A 2 -13.44 21.93 7.39
N PHE A 3 -12.64 22.03 8.44
CA PHE A 3 -11.70 23.13 8.64
C PHE A 3 -10.29 22.58 8.78
N THR A 4 -9.30 23.35 8.33
CA THR A 4 -7.89 22.98 8.44
C THR A 4 -7.19 23.98 9.34
N GLN A 5 -6.58 23.50 10.42
CA GLN A 5 -5.78 24.32 11.32
C GLN A 5 -4.36 23.77 11.39
N ARG A 6 -3.37 24.67 11.42
CA ARG A 6 -1.96 24.28 11.57
C ARG A 6 -1.66 24.13 13.06
N ILE A 7 -1.27 22.93 13.46
CA ILE A 7 -0.82 22.62 14.82
C ILE A 7 0.71 22.43 14.76
N PRO A 8 1.50 23.08 15.64
CA PRO A 8 2.93 22.84 15.70
C PRO A 8 3.24 21.36 15.97
N ALA A 9 4.11 20.76 15.15
CA ALA A 9 4.47 19.34 15.25
C ALA A 9 4.98 18.94 16.64
N GLU A 10 5.59 19.89 17.36
CA GLU A 10 6.12 19.67 18.71
C GLU A 10 5.04 19.24 19.72
N ARG A 11 3.80 19.71 19.55
CA ARG A 11 2.67 19.31 20.40
C ARG A 11 2.19 17.89 20.14
N LEU A 12 2.61 17.28 19.02
CA LEU A 12 2.15 15.97 18.56
C LEU A 12 3.30 14.95 18.47
N LYS A 13 4.52 15.30 18.90
CA LYS A 13 5.72 14.43 18.81
C LYS A 13 5.52 13.06 19.46
N GLY A 14 4.70 12.96 20.52
CA GLY A 14 4.42 11.68 21.20
C GLY A 14 3.50 10.72 20.45
N PHE A 15 2.83 11.19 19.38
CA PHE A 15 1.80 10.42 18.67
C PHE A 15 2.29 9.74 17.38
N ASP A 16 3.54 10.00 16.95
CA ASP A 16 4.13 9.44 15.72
C ASP A 16 3.23 9.58 14.48
N LEU A 17 2.57 10.74 14.34
CA LEU A 17 1.57 10.96 13.29
C LEU A 17 2.21 11.04 11.90
N GLN A 18 1.60 10.33 10.97
CA GLN A 18 1.95 10.31 9.56
C GLN A 18 0.85 10.91 8.70
N LYS A 19 1.19 11.27 7.47
CA LYS A 19 0.22 11.77 6.51
C LYS A 19 -0.83 10.70 6.22
N GLY A 20 -2.09 11.03 6.45
CA GLY A 20 -3.23 10.13 6.23
C GLY A 20 -3.77 9.51 7.52
N ASP A 21 -3.03 9.58 8.62
CA ASP A 21 -3.53 9.17 9.92
C ASP A 21 -4.73 10.04 10.32
N THR A 22 -5.69 9.40 11.00
CA THR A 22 -6.90 10.06 11.48
C THR A 22 -6.89 10.10 13.01
N LEU A 23 -7.15 11.28 13.56
CA LEU A 23 -7.33 11.47 14.99
C LEU A 23 -8.81 11.47 15.33
N GLU A 24 -9.22 10.58 16.23
CA GLU A 24 -10.59 10.52 16.75
C GLU A 24 -10.59 10.93 18.21
N VAL A 25 -11.43 11.91 18.57
CA VAL A 25 -11.60 12.35 19.95
C VAL A 25 -12.57 11.41 20.65
N MET A 26 -12.08 10.66 21.64
CA MET A 26 -12.89 9.72 22.43
C MET A 26 -13.58 10.40 23.61
N ALA A 27 -12.87 11.31 24.29
CA ALA A 27 -13.38 11.98 25.48
C ALA A 27 -12.66 13.32 25.72
N VAL A 28 -13.24 14.13 26.61
CA VAL A 28 -12.61 15.33 27.17
C VAL A 28 -12.58 15.17 28.68
N VAL A 29 -11.41 15.26 29.28
CA VAL A 29 -11.21 15.12 30.74
C VAL A 29 -10.30 16.25 31.20
N ASP A 30 -10.75 17.05 32.17
CA ASP A 30 -9.96 18.14 32.78
C ASP A 30 -9.28 19.10 31.78
N SER A 31 -9.95 19.38 30.67
CA SER A 31 -9.47 20.22 29.54
C SER A 31 -8.45 19.54 28.62
N GLU A 32 -8.27 18.23 28.74
CA GLU A 32 -7.46 17.41 27.85
C GLU A 32 -8.35 16.55 26.94
N PHE A 33 -7.94 16.40 25.68
CA PHE A 33 -8.60 15.50 24.76
C PHE A 33 -7.97 14.11 24.86
N VAL A 34 -8.79 13.10 25.13
CA VAL A 34 -8.40 11.71 24.93
C VAL A 34 -8.61 11.39 23.46
N VAL A 35 -7.51 11.17 22.73
CA VAL A 35 -7.54 10.92 21.29
C VAL A 35 -7.05 9.52 20.96
N GLN A 36 -7.73 8.87 20.02
CA GLN A 36 -7.29 7.64 19.37
C GLN A 36 -6.63 8.00 18.03
N VAL A 37 -5.44 7.44 17.79
CA VAL A 37 -4.74 7.55 16.51
C VAL A 37 -5.06 6.33 15.66
N ASN A 38 -5.79 6.52 14.58
CA ASN A 38 -6.02 5.49 13.57
C ASN A 38 -4.99 5.67 12.46
N ARG A 39 -4.06 4.72 12.33
CA ARG A 39 -3.04 4.78 11.28
C ARG A 39 -3.67 4.55 9.92
N ALA A 40 -3.23 5.32 8.94
CA ALA A 40 -3.53 4.99 7.56
C ALA A 40 -2.93 3.61 7.24
N GLU A 41 -3.75 2.69 6.73
CA GLU A 41 -3.20 1.51 6.09
C GLU A 41 -2.27 1.98 4.96
N PRO A 42 -1.04 1.42 4.86
CA PRO A 42 -0.18 1.74 3.74
C PRO A 42 -0.97 1.45 2.46
N PRO A 43 -0.92 2.33 1.45
CA PRO A 43 -1.61 2.08 0.19
C PRO A 43 -1.18 0.69 -0.28
N ALA A 44 -2.16 -0.19 -0.50
CA ALA A 44 -1.90 -1.53 -1.01
C ALA A 44 -0.93 -1.38 -2.19
N ALA A 45 0.21 -2.07 -2.11
CA ALA A 45 1.25 -1.98 -3.14
C ALA A 45 0.57 -2.08 -4.50
N ALA A 46 0.73 -1.03 -5.32
CA ALA A 46 0.05 -0.93 -6.60
C ALA A 46 0.27 -2.25 -7.34
N ARG A 47 -0.82 -3.00 -7.57
CA ARG A 47 -0.77 -4.28 -8.29
C ARG A 47 -0.05 -4.01 -9.59
N GLY A 48 1.17 -4.53 -9.73
CA GLY A 48 1.94 -4.33 -10.94
C GLY A 48 1.25 -5.04 -12.10
N LYS A 49 1.47 -4.55 -13.33
CA LYS A 49 0.99 -5.21 -14.56
C LYS A 49 1.35 -6.71 -14.62
N ALA A 50 2.43 -7.12 -13.96
CA ALA A 50 2.86 -8.51 -13.83
C ALA A 50 1.92 -9.35 -12.92
N THR A 51 1.39 -8.75 -11.86
CA THR A 51 0.41 -9.37 -10.97
C THR A 51 -0.95 -9.52 -11.67
N GLU A 52 -1.38 -8.50 -12.43
CA GLU A 52 -2.61 -8.57 -13.26
C GLU A 52 -2.51 -9.65 -14.35
N TRP A 53 -1.33 -9.77 -14.97
CA TRP A 53 -1.04 -10.84 -15.92
C TRP A 53 -1.09 -12.23 -15.28
N LEU A 54 -0.52 -12.40 -14.09
CA LEU A 54 -0.52 -13.68 -13.38
C LEU A 54 -1.95 -14.14 -13.05
N GLU A 55 -2.85 -13.22 -12.66
CA GLU A 55 -4.26 -13.56 -12.44
C GLU A 55 -4.98 -13.95 -13.75
N SER A 56 -4.62 -13.32 -14.87
CA SER A 56 -5.15 -13.66 -16.20
C SER A 56 -4.61 -15.01 -16.72
N ALA A 57 -3.42 -15.40 -16.31
CA ALA A 57 -2.75 -16.65 -16.68
C ALA A 57 -2.90 -17.76 -15.62
N ARG A 58 -3.75 -17.54 -14.60
CA ARG A 58 -3.91 -18.41 -13.44
C ARG A 58 -4.39 -19.80 -13.87
N GLY A 59 -3.49 -20.78 -13.83
CA GLY A 59 -3.71 -22.16 -14.27
C GLY A 59 -2.84 -22.62 -15.44
N SER A 60 -2.21 -21.70 -16.17
CA SER A 60 -1.34 -22.00 -17.32
C SER A 60 0.15 -21.83 -17.04
N VAL A 61 0.49 -21.26 -15.89
CA VAL A 61 1.87 -20.98 -15.49
C VAL A 61 2.07 -21.35 -14.02
N ILE A 62 3.12 -22.12 -13.75
CA ILE A 62 3.57 -22.51 -12.42
C ILE A 62 4.88 -21.77 -12.18
N LEU A 63 4.93 -20.96 -11.12
CA LEU A 63 6.15 -20.26 -10.73
C LEU A 63 7.09 -21.28 -10.07
N ALA A 64 8.25 -21.57 -10.66
CA ALA A 64 9.24 -22.40 -10.00
C ALA A 64 9.93 -21.60 -8.87
N PRO A 65 10.41 -22.26 -7.80
CA PRO A 65 11.12 -21.58 -6.73
C PRO A 65 12.42 -20.94 -7.28
N GLY A 66 12.48 -19.61 -7.24
CA GLY A 66 13.61 -18.80 -7.71
C GLY A 66 13.33 -17.95 -8.95
N GLU A 67 12.19 -18.14 -9.63
CA GLU A 67 11.81 -17.32 -10.78
C GLU A 67 11.04 -16.07 -10.37
N THR A 68 11.28 -14.94 -11.04
CA THR A 68 10.47 -13.73 -10.84
C THR A 68 9.27 -13.72 -11.78
N LEU A 69 8.23 -12.98 -11.40
CA LEU A 69 7.01 -12.83 -12.21
C LEU A 69 7.28 -12.19 -13.58
N ASP A 70 8.32 -11.37 -13.69
CA ASP A 70 8.66 -10.72 -14.96
C ASP A 70 9.38 -11.69 -15.92
N ASP A 71 10.24 -12.57 -15.38
CA ASP A 71 10.89 -13.64 -16.15
C ASP A 71 9.85 -14.60 -16.75
N LEU A 72 8.86 -15.00 -15.95
CA LEU A 72 7.77 -15.88 -16.40
C LEU A 72 6.92 -15.22 -17.50
N ARG A 73 6.63 -13.92 -17.35
CA ARG A 73 5.88 -13.14 -18.34
C ARG A 73 6.65 -13.03 -19.66
N MET A 74 7.95 -12.78 -19.59
CA MET A 74 8.81 -12.73 -20.78
C MET A 74 8.90 -14.10 -21.46
N SER A 75 9.03 -15.19 -20.70
CA SER A 75 9.06 -16.55 -21.25
C SER A 75 7.74 -16.94 -21.94
N TYR A 76 6.59 -16.58 -21.36
CA TYR A 76 5.27 -16.84 -21.96
C TYR A 76 5.05 -16.08 -23.28
N HIS A 77 5.54 -14.84 -23.38
CA HIS A 77 5.39 -13.99 -24.56
C HIS A 77 6.55 -14.11 -25.57
N GLY A 78 7.70 -14.62 -25.15
CA GLY A 78 8.92 -14.75 -25.98
C GLY A 78 8.69 -15.48 -27.31
N PRO A 79 7.99 -16.63 -27.35
CA PRO A 79 7.69 -17.33 -28.60
C PRO A 79 6.77 -16.54 -29.53
N LYS A 80 5.85 -15.74 -28.97
CA LYS A 80 4.88 -14.95 -29.74
C LYS A 80 5.53 -13.74 -30.43
N TYR A 81 6.61 -13.21 -29.85
CA TYR A 81 7.31 -12.03 -30.35
C TYR A 81 8.71 -12.33 -30.90
N GLY A 82 9.10 -13.61 -31.00
CA GLY A 82 10.39 -14.05 -31.55
C GLY A 82 11.61 -13.65 -30.69
N ILE A 83 11.41 -13.46 -29.38
CA ILE A 83 12.46 -12.95 -28.47
C ILE A 83 13.27 -14.09 -27.83
N ASN A 84 12.76 -15.32 -27.85
CA ASN A 84 13.49 -16.54 -27.49
C ASN A 84 13.66 -17.42 -28.74
N SER A 85 14.82 -17.33 -29.41
CA SER A 85 15.32 -18.29 -30.40
C SER A 85 16.73 -18.71 -30.03
#